data_AF-W0DWZ7-F1
#
_entry.id   AF-W0DWZ7-F1
#
_cell.length_a   1.000
_cell.length_b   1.000
_cell.length_c   1.000
_cell.angle_alpha   90.00
_cell.angle_beta   90.00
_cell.angle_gamma   90.00
#
_symmetry.space_group_name_H-M   'P 1'
#
loop_
_entity.id
_entity.type
_entity.pdbx_description
1 polymer ?
#
loop_
_entity_poly.entity_id
_entity_poly.type
_entity_poly.pdbx_seq_one_letter_code
_entity_poly.pdbx_strand_id
1 'polypeptide(L)'
;MDYRELLVKELNSIAKHYVEHWFEQQGERIYGEVLIFEGRVTGWTIDEPPFPYEWRPGTYAVSKDQILLAVGGNDADGAEDWITV
;
A
#
# COMPACT_ATOMS: atom_id res chain seq x y z
N MET A 1 -7.50 -21.17 -9.57
CA MET A 1 -7.49 -20.06 -8.59
C MET A 1 -6.55 -19.02 -9.17
N ASP A 2 -7.03 -17.80 -9.41
CA ASP A 2 -6.23 -16.75 -10.03
C ASP A 2 -5.19 -16.24 -9.02
N TYR A 3 -3.93 -16.17 -9.43
CA TYR A 3 -2.82 -15.74 -8.57
C TYR A 3 -3.00 -14.28 -8.11
N ARG A 4 -3.69 -13.46 -8.93
CA ARG A 4 -3.99 -12.07 -8.58
C ARG A 4 -5.01 -11.97 -7.45
N GLU A 5 -6.06 -12.77 -7.48
CA GLU A 5 -7.07 -12.77 -6.41
C GLU A 5 -6.48 -13.18 -5.06
N LEU A 6 -5.52 -14.12 -5.06
CA LEU A 6 -4.83 -14.53 -3.84
C LEU A 6 -3.95 -13.41 -3.29
N LEU A 7 -3.15 -12.76 -4.16
CA LEU A 7 -2.29 -11.65 -3.78
C LEU A 7 -3.11 -10.47 -3.22
N VAL A 8 -4.22 -10.12 -3.87
CA VAL A 8 -5.11 -9.03 -3.40
C VAL A 8 -5.73 -9.38 -2.05
N LYS A 9 -6.12 -10.64 -1.82
CA LYS A 9 -6.62 -11.08 -0.50
C LYS A 9 -5.54 -11.01 0.58
N GLU A 10 -4.31 -11.41 0.26
CA GLU A 10 -3.18 -11.33 1.19
C GLU A 10 -2.85 -9.88 1.53
N LEU A 11 -2.77 -8.99 0.54
CA LEU A 11 -2.53 -7.56 0.74
C LEU A 11 -3.63 -6.91 1.58
N ASN A 12 -4.91 -7.24 1.30
CA ASN A 12 -6.03 -6.79 2.12
C ASN A 12 -5.93 -7.30 3.56
N SER A 13 -5.53 -8.56 3.77
CA SER A 13 -5.38 -9.12 5.11
C SER A 13 -4.23 -8.48 5.88
N ILE A 14 -3.10 -8.21 5.23
CA ILE A 14 -1.94 -7.53 5.82
C ILE A 14 -2.34 -6.10 6.19
N ALA A 15 -2.98 -5.38 5.27
CA ALA A 15 -3.44 -4.05 5.52
C ALA A 15 -4.42 -4.01 6.68
N LYS A 16 -5.46 -4.85 6.66
CA LYS A 16 -6.44 -4.95 7.74
C LYS A 16 -5.77 -5.25 9.09
N HIS A 17 -4.82 -6.17 9.13
CA HIS A 17 -4.05 -6.49 10.35
C HIS A 17 -3.25 -5.27 10.87
N TYR A 18 -2.56 -4.54 9.98
CA TYR A 18 -1.77 -3.37 10.35
C TYR A 18 -2.65 -2.19 10.76
N VAL A 19 -3.71 -1.93 9.99
CA VAL A 19 -4.80 -1.00 10.28
C VAL A 19 -5.29 -1.30 11.70
N GLU A 20 -5.87 -2.49 11.95
CA GLU A 20 -6.42 -2.91 13.25
C GLU A 20 -5.43 -2.84 14.43
N HIS A 21 -4.19 -3.34 14.28
CA HIS A 21 -3.23 -3.31 15.38
C HIS A 21 -2.59 -1.95 15.64
N TRP A 22 -2.53 -1.07 14.63
CA TRP A 22 -2.01 0.28 14.82
C TRP A 22 -3.06 1.21 15.45
N PHE A 23 -4.37 0.97 15.22
CA PHE A 23 -5.46 1.68 15.92
C PHE A 23 -5.42 1.54 17.44
N GLU A 24 -4.92 0.41 17.94
CA GLU A 24 -4.88 0.15 19.39
C GLU A 24 -3.76 0.92 20.11
N GLN A 25 -2.72 1.36 19.39
CA GLN A 25 -1.53 1.96 20.01
C GLN A 25 -1.42 3.48 19.84
N GLN A 26 -2.07 4.07 18.85
CA GLN A 26 -1.93 5.48 18.49
C GLN A 26 -3.30 6.13 18.40
N GLY A 27 -3.87 6.48 19.56
CA GLY A 27 -5.12 7.23 19.65
C GLY A 27 -5.12 8.43 18.69
N GLU A 28 -6.10 8.44 17.79
CA GLU A 28 -6.46 9.51 16.83
C GLU A 28 -5.81 9.55 15.44
N ARG A 29 -4.84 8.69 15.08
CA ARG A 29 -4.36 8.66 13.68
C ARG A 29 -5.05 7.56 12.88
N ILE A 30 -6.30 7.85 12.50
CA ILE A 30 -7.21 6.99 11.72
C ILE A 30 -6.88 6.98 10.20
N TYR A 31 -5.87 7.73 9.78
CA TYR A 31 -5.64 8.11 8.38
C TYR A 31 -4.24 7.68 7.93
N GLY A 32 -4.11 7.24 6.68
CA GLY A 32 -2.85 6.84 6.07
C GLY A 32 -2.86 5.48 5.38
N GLU A 33 -1.87 5.29 4.51
CA GLU A 33 -1.67 4.10 3.70
C GLU A 33 -0.44 3.33 4.17
N VAL A 34 -0.59 2.01 4.33
CA VAL A 34 0.51 1.07 4.56
C VAL A 34 1.17 0.76 3.23
N LEU A 35 2.50 0.87 3.19
CA LEU A 35 3.27 0.68 1.97
C LEU A 35 3.91 -0.71 1.98
N ILE A 36 3.64 -1.47 0.93
CA ILE A 36 4.08 -2.86 0.79
C ILE A 36 4.84 -3.01 -0.53
N PHE A 37 6.08 -3.47 -0.48
CA PHE A 37 6.88 -3.78 -1.66
C PHE A 37 7.38 -5.23 -1.58
N GLU A 38 7.20 -5.99 -2.66
CA GLU A 38 7.55 -7.43 -2.72
C GLU A 38 7.00 -8.25 -1.53
N GLY A 39 5.76 -7.94 -1.11
CA GLY A 39 5.07 -8.64 -0.01
C GLY A 39 5.57 -8.28 1.39
N ARG A 40 6.40 -7.23 1.54
CA ARG A 40 6.89 -6.77 2.84
C ARG A 40 6.44 -5.34 3.11
N VAL A 41 6.01 -5.07 4.34
CA VAL A 41 5.71 -3.69 4.77
C VAL A 41 7.03 -2.92 4.82
N THR A 42 7.12 -1.87 4.00
CA THR A 42 8.30 -1.01 3.89
C THR A 42 8.11 0.34 4.58
N GLY A 43 6.86 0.72 4.86
CA GLY A 43 6.58 1.99 5.52
C GLY A 43 5.09 2.25 5.69
N TRP A 44 4.81 3.48 6.11
CA TRP A 44 3.48 4.02 6.28
C TRP A 44 3.52 5.50 5.96
N THR A 45 2.47 6.01 5.33
CA THR A 45 2.32 7.44 5.01
C THR A 45 0.95 7.94 5.41
N ILE A 46 0.85 9.22 5.76
CA ILE A 46 -0.44 9.92 5.96
C ILE A 46 -0.90 10.67 4.72
N ASP A 47 -0.04 10.77 3.70
CA ASP A 47 -0.36 11.44 2.44
C ASP A 47 -1.19 10.48 1.57
N GLU A 48 -2.34 10.91 1.09
CA GLU A 48 -3.31 10.07 0.38
C GLU A 48 -3.70 10.69 -0.99
N PRO A 49 -3.33 10.07 -2.14
CA PRO A 49 -2.25 9.10 -2.29
C PRO A 49 -0.88 9.80 -2.28
N PRO A 50 0.19 9.12 -1.84
CA PRO A 50 1.54 9.68 -1.89
C PRO A 50 2.02 9.81 -3.34
N PHE A 51 3.06 10.62 -3.59
CA PHE A 51 3.54 10.84 -4.96
C PHE A 51 4.12 9.55 -5.58
N PRO A 52 3.64 9.07 -6.76
CA PRO A 52 4.09 7.80 -7.35
C PRO A 52 5.61 7.69 -7.54
N TYR A 53 6.26 8.79 -7.93
CA TYR A 53 7.71 8.83 -8.23
C TYR A 53 8.59 8.63 -6.99
N GLU A 54 8.01 8.68 -5.78
CA GLU A 54 8.74 8.39 -4.54
C GLU A 54 8.79 6.89 -4.23
N TRP A 55 8.04 6.07 -4.97
CA TRP A 55 7.87 4.65 -4.71
C TRP A 55 8.31 3.80 -5.89
N ARG A 56 8.82 2.61 -5.59
CA ARG A 56 9.21 1.66 -6.65
C ARG A 56 7.97 1.11 -7.35
N PRO A 57 8.00 0.92 -8.68
CA PRO A 57 6.93 0.23 -9.38
C PRO A 57 6.70 -1.16 -8.76
N GLY A 58 5.44 -1.53 -8.51
CA GLY A 58 5.09 -2.74 -7.77
C GLY A 58 4.88 -2.52 -6.26
N THR A 59 5.09 -1.30 -5.75
CA THR A 59 4.67 -0.93 -4.39
C THR A 59 3.15 -0.85 -4.33
N TYR A 60 2.57 -1.39 -3.26
CA TYR A 60 1.17 -1.23 -2.92
C TYR A 60 1.03 -0.21 -1.81
N ALA A 61 0.12 0.75 -1.97
CA ALA A 61 -0.34 1.62 -0.90
C ALA A 61 -1.73 1.14 -0.49
N VAL A 62 -1.89 0.79 0.79
CA VAL A 62 -3.13 0.15 1.26
C VAL A 62 -3.70 0.89 2.46
N SER A 63 -4.93 1.35 2.31
CA SER A 63 -5.75 1.88 3.40
C SER A 63 -6.92 0.94 3.68
N LYS A 64 -7.82 1.37 4.58
CA LYS A 64 -9.09 0.68 4.82
C LYS A 64 -10.07 0.77 3.64
N ASP A 65 -9.89 1.78 2.77
CA ASP A 65 -10.87 2.15 1.74
C ASP A 65 -10.44 1.71 0.33
N GLN A 66 -9.12 1.59 0.08
CA GLN A 66 -8.59 1.24 -1.24
C GLN A 66 -7.21 0.56 -1.17
N ILE A 67 -6.90 -0.20 -2.23
CA ILE A 67 -5.55 -0.66 -2.56
C ILE A 67 -5.14 0.04 -3.85
N LEU A 68 -3.98 0.70 -3.82
CA LEU A 68 -3.34 1.29 -4.98
C LEU A 68 -2.05 0.52 -5.30
N LEU A 69 -1.77 0.33 -6.59
CA LEU A 69 -0.52 -0.25 -7.09
C LEU A 69 0.25 0.79 -7.89
N ALA A 70 1.51 1.00 -7.52
CA ALA A 70 2.46 1.84 -8.23
C ALA A 70 2.84 1.18 -9.56
N VAL A 71 2.60 1.86 -10.69
CA VAL A 71 2.83 1.33 -12.04
C VAL A 71 3.63 2.31 -12.91
N GLY A 72 4.18 1.79 -14.01
CA GLY A 72 5.08 2.54 -14.89
C GLY A 72 6.42 2.82 -14.24
N GLY A 73 7.32 3.53 -14.92
CA GLY A 73 8.61 3.94 -14.35
C GLY A 73 9.60 2.80 -14.08
N ASN A 74 10.53 3.05 -13.16
CA ASN A 74 11.64 2.14 -12.83
C ASN A 74 12.19 2.37 -11.41
N ASP A 75 13.13 1.54 -10.96
CA ASP A 75 13.72 1.63 -9.61
C ASP A 75 14.53 2.91 -9.33
N ALA A 76 15.03 3.58 -10.36
CA ALA A 76 15.82 4.81 -10.23
C ALA A 76 14.94 6.07 -10.16
N ASP A 77 13.86 6.10 -10.94
CA ASP A 77 12.97 7.27 -11.08
C ASP A 77 11.65 7.13 -10.31
N GLY A 78 11.37 5.95 -9.75
CA GLY A 78 10.10 5.60 -9.12
C GLY A 78 9.02 5.25 -10.14
N ALA A 79 7.79 5.12 -9.64
CA ALA A 79 6.60 4.84 -10.45
C ALA A 79 6.05 6.11 -11.10
N GLU A 80 5.30 5.94 -12.18
CA GLU A 80 4.68 7.05 -12.91
C GLU A 80 3.27 7.34 -12.43
N ASP A 81 2.55 6.33 -11.94
CA ASP A 81 1.14 6.47 -11.56
C ASP A 81 0.70 5.43 -10.52
N TRP A 82 -0.49 5.63 -9.96
CA TRP A 82 -1.23 4.67 -9.13
C TRP A 82 -2.44 4.13 -9.87
N ILE A 83 -2.67 2.82 -9.78
CA ILE A 83 -3.93 2.21 -10.22
C ILE A 83 -4.63 1.52 -9.05
N THR A 84 -5.96 1.61 -9.01
CA THR A 84 -6.77 0.86 -8.05
C THR A 84 -6.78 -0.62 -8.40
N VAL A 85 -6.66 -1.48 -7.39
CA VAL A 85 -6.64 -2.95 -7.52
C VAL A 85 -7.88 -3.60 -6.95
#